data_AF-A0A8C6DD82-F1
#
_entry.id   AF-A0A8C6DD82-F1
#
_cell.length_a   1.000
_cell.length_b   1.000
_cell.length_c   1.000
_cell.angle_alpha   90.00
_cell.angle_beta   90.00
_cell.angle_gamma   90.00
#
_symmetry.space_group_name_H-M   'P 1'
#
loop_
_entity.id
_entity.type
_entity.pdbx_description
1 polymer ?
#
loop_
_entity_poly.entity_id
_entity_poly.type
_entity_poly.pdbx_seq_one_letter_code
_entity_poly.pdbx_strand_id
1 'polypeptide(L)'
;LRFLWFHPNISGVEAEQLLMSNGQHGSFLARPSKSCPGGFTLSVRRHDEVTHIKIQNTGDYYDLYGGEKFATLAELVQHYTGQHGGLLRERGGAPVELRHPLGCQDPTSERWYHGHLSGKEAEKLLMEKGRPGSFLVRESQSKPGDFVLSVLTQQLDRADRQQRVTHIMIHFQPDGKYDVGGGEQFDTLGDLVERYRKNPLVERSGVVVHLRQVCPQAPEPWGLSELLPMGDNGLWHSPTREKGHQAVLGQGG
;
A
#
# COMPACT_ATOMS: atom_id res chain seq x y z
N LEU A 1 3.38 11.12 -11.68
CA LEU A 1 4.13 10.05 -12.38
C LEU A 1 3.97 8.77 -11.58
N ARG A 2 3.48 7.69 -12.20
CA ARG A 2 3.29 6.39 -11.55
C ARG A 2 4.66 5.70 -11.43
N PHE A 3 5.12 5.40 -10.21
CA PHE A 3 6.36 4.65 -10.02
C PHE A 3 6.04 3.15 -10.01
N LEU A 4 5.81 2.60 -11.20
CA LEU A 4 5.42 1.20 -11.36
C LEU A 4 6.46 0.24 -10.74
N TRP A 5 7.73 0.63 -10.60
CA TRP A 5 8.79 -0.18 -10.01
C TRP A 5 8.82 -0.17 -8.46
N PHE A 6 7.99 0.61 -7.78
CA PHE A 6 8.00 0.68 -6.30
C PHE A 6 6.93 -0.23 -5.70
N HIS A 7 7.34 -1.14 -4.82
CA HIS A 7 6.50 -2.14 -4.17
C HIS A 7 6.46 -1.87 -2.66
N PRO A 8 5.39 -1.25 -2.13
CA PRO A 8 5.34 -0.81 -0.74
C PRO A 8 5.26 -1.98 0.26
N ASN A 9 4.69 -3.11 -0.13
CA ASN A 9 4.27 -4.14 0.83
C ASN A 9 5.01 -5.48 0.72
N ILE A 10 6.08 -5.59 -0.08
CA ILE A 10 6.77 -6.86 -0.30
C ILE A 10 8.08 -6.99 0.49
N SER A 11 8.39 -8.22 0.90
CA SER A 11 9.65 -8.63 1.51
C SER A 11 10.75 -8.89 0.46
N GLY A 12 11.96 -9.18 0.95
CA GLY A 12 13.05 -9.65 0.08
C GLY A 12 12.72 -10.96 -0.62
N VAL A 13 12.18 -11.93 0.11
CA VAL A 13 11.83 -13.25 -0.43
C VAL A 13 10.72 -13.14 -1.49
N GLU A 14 9.70 -12.32 -1.25
CA GLU A 14 8.63 -12.07 -2.23
C GLU A 14 9.17 -11.33 -3.48
N ALA A 15 10.09 -10.39 -3.28
CA ALA A 15 10.78 -9.71 -4.40
C ALA A 15 11.61 -10.69 -5.24
N GLU A 16 12.33 -11.62 -4.62
CA GLU A 16 13.07 -12.67 -5.31
C GLU A 16 12.12 -13.52 -6.17
N GLN A 17 11.04 -14.03 -5.58
CA GLN A 17 10.04 -14.82 -6.31
C GLN A 17 9.45 -14.06 -7.50
N LEU A 18 9.07 -12.80 -7.31
CA LEU A 18 8.50 -11.95 -8.37
C LEU A 18 9.50 -11.72 -9.51
N LEU A 19 10.75 -11.40 -9.18
CA LEU A 19 11.80 -11.16 -10.17
C LEU A 19 12.16 -12.43 -10.92
N MET A 20 12.18 -13.59 -10.26
CA MET A 20 12.47 -14.89 -10.90
C MET A 20 11.34 -15.38 -11.80
N SER A 21 10.09 -15.19 -11.37
CA SER A 21 8.92 -15.67 -12.12
C SER A 21 8.51 -14.75 -13.27
N ASN A 22 8.59 -13.43 -13.07
CA ASN A 22 8.03 -12.44 -14.00
C ASN A 22 9.07 -11.47 -14.60
N GLY A 23 10.30 -11.46 -14.06
CA GLY A 23 11.37 -10.61 -14.55
C GLY A 23 12.27 -11.30 -15.57
N GLN A 24 13.25 -10.56 -16.07
CA GLN A 24 14.37 -11.05 -16.86
C GLN A 24 15.69 -10.46 -16.32
N HIS A 25 16.83 -10.81 -16.91
CA HIS A 25 18.10 -10.18 -16.53
C HIS A 25 17.99 -8.64 -16.64
N GLY A 26 18.40 -7.94 -15.59
CA GLY A 26 18.26 -6.48 -15.47
C GLY A 26 16.88 -6.01 -15.03
N SER A 27 15.94 -6.91 -14.73
CA SER A 27 14.68 -6.54 -14.08
C SER A 27 14.92 -6.07 -12.65
N PHE A 28 14.21 -5.03 -12.23
CA PHE A 28 14.39 -4.48 -10.89
C PHE A 28 13.09 -3.96 -10.29
N LEU A 29 13.06 -3.89 -8.96
CA LEU A 29 12.03 -3.20 -8.19
C LEU A 29 12.63 -2.56 -6.95
N ALA A 30 11.99 -1.51 -6.42
CA ALA A 30 12.33 -0.93 -5.13
C ALA A 30 11.25 -1.25 -4.10
N ARG A 31 11.63 -1.43 -2.85
CA ARG A 31 10.73 -1.76 -1.73
C ARG A 31 11.25 -1.20 -0.41
N PRO A 32 10.42 -1.01 0.62
CA PRO A 32 10.90 -0.72 1.96
C PRO A 32 11.86 -1.80 2.50
N SER A 33 12.83 -1.39 3.32
CA SER A 33 13.78 -2.31 3.94
C SER A 33 13.23 -2.84 5.26
N LYS A 34 12.96 -4.16 5.34
CA LYS A 34 12.58 -4.81 6.61
C LYS A 34 13.73 -4.83 7.63
N SER A 35 14.98 -4.73 7.17
CA SER A 35 16.18 -4.79 8.02
C SER A 35 16.67 -3.42 8.51
N CYS A 36 16.14 -2.33 7.96
CA CYS A 36 16.53 -0.97 8.28
C CYS A 36 15.30 -0.06 8.22
N PRO A 37 14.65 0.22 9.37
CA PRO A 37 13.46 1.08 9.42
C PRO A 37 13.72 2.44 8.77
N GLY A 38 12.80 2.89 7.91
CA GLY A 38 12.93 4.14 7.14
C GLY A 38 13.84 4.06 5.90
N GLY A 39 14.62 2.98 5.75
CA GLY A 39 15.43 2.71 4.58
C GLY A 39 14.68 1.96 3.48
N PHE A 40 15.27 1.94 2.28
CA PHE A 40 14.72 1.23 1.12
C PHE A 40 15.70 0.17 0.62
N THR A 41 15.24 -0.70 -0.27
CA THR A 41 16.04 -1.72 -0.92
C THR A 41 15.66 -1.84 -2.38
N LEU A 42 16.66 -1.78 -3.25
CA LEU A 42 16.54 -2.06 -4.68
C LEU A 42 16.84 -3.55 -4.90
N SER A 43 15.88 -4.31 -5.38
CA SER A 43 16.04 -5.73 -5.71
C SER A 43 16.20 -5.85 -7.23
N VAL A 44 17.25 -6.52 -7.68
CA VAL A 44 17.61 -6.60 -9.11
C VAL A 44 17.91 -8.04 -9.50
N ARG A 45 17.31 -8.51 -10.58
CA ARG A 45 17.60 -9.83 -11.16
C ARG A 45 18.85 -9.78 -12.03
N ARG A 46 19.82 -10.63 -11.71
CA ARG A 46 21.03 -10.90 -12.49
C ARG A 46 21.01 -12.35 -12.95
N HIS A 47 20.56 -12.57 -14.19
CA HIS A 47 20.40 -13.92 -14.74
C HIS A 47 19.48 -14.78 -13.86
N ASP A 48 20.04 -15.73 -13.13
CA ASP A 48 19.32 -16.68 -12.27
C ASP A 48 19.48 -16.38 -10.78
N GLU A 49 19.98 -15.19 -10.44
CA GLU A 49 20.10 -14.71 -9.06
C GLU A 49 19.43 -13.34 -8.89
N VAL A 50 19.04 -13.02 -7.66
CA VAL A 50 18.51 -11.70 -7.29
C VAL A 50 19.44 -11.08 -6.25
N THR A 51 19.73 -9.79 -6.43
CA THR A 51 20.62 -9.01 -5.56
C THR A 51 19.84 -7.89 -4.91
N HIS A 52 20.13 -7.65 -3.64
CA HIS A 52 19.47 -6.62 -2.84
C HIS A 52 20.45 -5.51 -2.47
N ILE A 53 20.24 -4.32 -3.01
CA ILE A 53 21.06 -3.15 -2.77
C ILE A 53 20.32 -2.25 -1.79
N LYS A 54 20.92 -1.99 -0.63
CA LYS A 54 20.34 -1.11 0.38
C LYS A 54 20.44 0.35 -0.08
N ILE A 55 19.35 1.08 0.11
CA ILE A 55 19.26 2.52 -0.14
C ILE A 55 19.15 3.20 1.22
N GLN A 56 20.09 4.09 1.53
CA GLN A 56 20.04 4.88 2.74
C GLN A 56 19.09 6.06 2.53
N ASN A 57 18.31 6.37 3.56
CA ASN A 57 17.52 7.58 3.65
C ASN A 57 17.94 8.29 4.95
N THR A 58 18.62 9.43 4.83
CA THR A 58 19.07 10.21 6.00
C THR A 58 18.06 11.26 6.44
N GLY A 59 16.91 11.38 5.76
CA GLY A 59 15.95 12.47 5.92
C GLY A 59 16.18 13.63 4.94
N ASP A 60 17.43 13.83 4.50
CA ASP A 60 17.81 14.91 3.58
C ASP A 60 18.01 14.42 2.13
N TYR A 61 18.49 13.18 1.96
CA TYR A 61 18.79 12.60 0.65
C TYR A 61 18.75 11.07 0.67
N TYR A 62 18.69 10.50 -0.54
CA TYR A 62 18.80 9.08 -0.83
C TYR A 62 20.16 8.78 -1.45
N ASP A 63 20.83 7.73 -0.99
CA ASP A 63 22.07 7.26 -1.60
C ASP A 63 22.20 5.72 -1.58
N LEU A 64 23.23 5.23 -2.29
CA LEU A 64 23.63 3.83 -2.30
C LEU A 64 25.00 3.69 -1.62
N TYR A 65 25.06 3.92 -0.32
CA TYR A 65 26.23 3.71 0.55
C TYR A 65 27.54 4.25 -0.05
N GLY A 66 27.66 5.58 -0.11
CA GLY A 66 28.87 6.27 -0.59
C GLY A 66 28.88 6.56 -2.09
N GLY A 67 27.74 6.38 -2.77
CA GLY A 67 27.51 6.85 -4.13
C GLY A 67 27.01 8.29 -4.20
N GLU A 68 26.40 8.64 -5.33
CA GLU A 68 25.73 9.93 -5.52
C GLU A 68 24.49 10.08 -4.62
N LYS A 69 24.15 11.33 -4.32
CA LYS A 69 23.03 11.72 -3.46
C LYS A 69 21.89 12.28 -4.29
N PHE A 70 20.67 11.85 -3.99
CA PHE A 70 19.46 12.21 -4.72
C PHE A 70 18.40 12.79 -3.78
N ALA A 71 17.60 13.75 -4.24
CA ALA A 71 16.55 14.33 -3.41
C ALA A 71 15.33 13.40 -3.31
N THR A 72 15.11 12.56 -4.33
CA THR A 72 14.02 11.58 -4.33
C THR A 72 14.49 10.20 -4.78
N LEU A 73 13.78 9.16 -4.32
CA LEU A 73 14.00 7.79 -4.80
C LEU A 73 13.79 7.65 -6.32
N ALA A 74 12.90 8.48 -6.88
CA ALA A 74 12.64 8.52 -8.31
C ALA A 74 13.84 9.02 -9.12
N GLU A 75 14.49 10.10 -8.66
CA GLU A 75 15.71 10.61 -9.27
C GLU A 75 16.84 9.59 -9.21
N LEU A 76 17.00 8.91 -8.07
CA LEU A 76 17.98 7.83 -7.91
C LEU A 76 17.75 6.74 -8.96
N VAL A 77 16.52 6.21 -9.06
CA VAL A 77 16.20 5.17 -10.05
C VAL A 77 16.38 5.68 -11.47
N GLN A 78 15.95 6.91 -11.77
CA GLN A 78 16.09 7.52 -13.10
C GLN A 78 17.56 7.68 -13.50
N HIS A 79 18.42 8.06 -12.57
CA HIS A 79 19.86 8.19 -12.81
C HIS A 79 20.48 6.84 -13.23
N TYR A 80 20.18 5.78 -12.49
CA TYR A 80 20.74 4.45 -12.75
C TYR A 80 20.01 3.64 -13.85
N THR A 81 18.91 4.16 -14.40
CA THR A 81 18.18 3.57 -15.55
C THR A 81 18.33 4.35 -16.85
N GLY A 82 18.74 5.62 -16.79
CA GLY A 82 18.79 6.55 -17.94
C GLY A 82 20.00 6.42 -18.86
N GLN A 83 20.12 7.36 -19.82
CA GLN A 83 21.10 7.39 -20.92
C GLN A 83 22.58 7.28 -20.51
N HIS A 84 22.91 7.45 -19.24
CA HIS A 84 24.28 7.34 -18.74
C HIS A 84 24.66 5.93 -18.25
N GLY A 85 23.72 4.97 -18.22
CA GLY A 85 24.01 3.58 -17.90
C GLY A 85 24.83 3.43 -16.62
N GLY A 86 24.47 4.21 -15.58
CA GLY A 86 25.19 4.22 -14.31
C GLY A 86 25.30 2.79 -13.79
N LEU A 87 26.50 2.23 -13.90
CA LEU A 87 26.75 0.87 -13.48
C LEU A 87 26.73 0.85 -11.96
N LEU A 88 25.70 0.25 -11.38
CA LEU A 88 25.68 0.05 -9.94
C LEU A 88 26.74 -0.99 -9.59
N ARG A 89 27.77 -0.56 -8.86
CA ARG A 89 28.87 -1.45 -8.48
C ARG A 89 28.75 -1.75 -7.00
N GLU A 90 28.45 -3.01 -6.71
CA GLU A 90 28.69 -3.53 -5.37
C GLU A 90 30.20 -3.53 -5.10
N ARG A 91 30.62 -3.30 -3.85
CA ARG A 91 32.04 -3.21 -3.49
C ARG A 91 32.76 -4.53 -3.80
N GLY A 92 33.51 -4.56 -4.91
CA GLY A 92 34.21 -5.76 -5.40
C GLY A 92 33.36 -6.69 -6.28
N GLY A 93 32.12 -6.32 -6.59
CA GLY A 93 31.19 -7.13 -7.37
C GLY A 93 31.11 -6.77 -8.86
N ALA A 94 30.46 -7.64 -9.62
CA ALA A 94 30.09 -7.39 -11.00
C ALA A 94 29.10 -6.21 -11.10
N PRO A 95 29.13 -5.48 -12.22
CA PRO A 95 28.16 -4.43 -12.47
C PRO A 95 26.71 -4.90 -12.41
N VAL A 96 25.86 -4.10 -11.78
CA VAL A 96 24.41 -4.29 -11.71
C VAL A 96 23.74 -3.28 -12.63
N GLU A 97 22.91 -3.78 -13.53
CA GLU A 97 22.24 -2.99 -14.54
C GLU A 97 20.74 -2.93 -14.25
N LEU A 98 20.19 -1.71 -14.23
CA LEU A 98 18.75 -1.49 -14.09
C LEU A 98 18.15 -1.25 -15.47
N ARG A 99 17.58 -2.30 -16.06
CA ARG A 99 17.06 -2.24 -17.44
C ARG A 99 15.55 -2.24 -17.50
N HIS A 100 14.91 -3.11 -16.72
CA HIS A 100 13.48 -3.39 -16.86
C HIS A 100 12.76 -3.19 -15.52
N PRO A 101 12.08 -2.04 -15.30
CA PRO A 101 11.30 -1.87 -14.09
C PRO A 101 10.22 -2.96 -14.02
N LEU A 102 10.27 -3.80 -12.99
CA LEU A 102 9.24 -4.80 -12.74
C LEU A 102 8.10 -4.11 -12.00
N GLY A 103 6.98 -3.97 -12.71
CA GLY A 103 5.75 -3.40 -12.19
C GLY A 103 5.34 -4.00 -10.84
N CYS A 104 4.89 -3.17 -9.92
CA CYS A 104 4.22 -3.59 -8.72
C CYS A 104 2.96 -4.33 -9.13
N GLN A 105 2.92 -5.61 -8.76
CA GLN A 105 1.67 -6.35 -8.79
C GLN A 105 0.78 -5.96 -7.61
N ASP A 106 1.17 -5.01 -6.73
CA ASP A 106 0.16 -4.19 -6.06
C ASP A 106 -0.57 -3.46 -7.19
N PRO A 107 -1.84 -3.79 -7.43
CA PRO A 107 -2.53 -3.43 -8.65
C PRO A 107 -2.74 -1.92 -8.78
N THR A 108 -2.42 -1.15 -7.74
CA THR A 108 -2.54 0.29 -7.75
C THR A 108 -1.90 1.02 -6.55
N SER A 109 -1.51 2.29 -6.77
CA SER A 109 -1.25 3.29 -5.70
C SER A 109 -2.52 4.08 -5.31
N GLU A 110 -3.70 3.61 -5.72
CA GLU A 110 -4.97 4.28 -5.44
C GLU A 110 -5.30 4.28 -3.95
N ARG A 111 -5.88 5.39 -3.46
CA ARG A 111 -6.21 5.60 -2.04
C ARG A 111 -7.22 4.59 -1.48
N TRP A 112 -7.97 3.92 -2.35
CA TRP A 112 -8.94 2.90 -1.95
C TRP A 112 -8.32 1.52 -1.77
N TYR A 113 -7.06 1.32 -2.15
CA TYR A 113 -6.37 0.07 -1.91
C TYR A 113 -5.68 0.08 -0.55
N HIS A 114 -5.92 -0.95 0.25
CA HIS A 114 -5.49 -1.06 1.64
C HIS A 114 -4.56 -2.28 1.85
N GLY A 115 -4.13 -2.94 0.77
CA GLY A 115 -3.20 -4.06 0.82
C GLY A 115 -3.66 -5.18 1.75
N HIS A 116 -2.75 -5.63 2.62
CA HIS A 116 -3.00 -6.67 3.61
C HIS A 116 -3.88 -6.16 4.77
N LEU A 117 -5.20 -6.18 4.56
CA LEU A 117 -6.21 -5.84 5.57
C LEU A 117 -7.18 -7.02 5.73
N SER A 118 -7.45 -7.44 6.97
CA SER A 118 -8.43 -8.50 7.22
C SER A 118 -9.86 -8.01 7.00
N GLY A 119 -10.79 -8.95 6.80
CA GLY A 119 -12.22 -8.62 6.72
C GLY A 119 -12.73 -7.90 7.96
N LYS A 120 -12.29 -8.34 9.15
CA LYS A 120 -12.70 -7.73 10.43
C LYS A 120 -12.12 -6.31 10.61
N GLU A 121 -10.88 -6.09 10.21
CA GLU A 121 -10.28 -4.74 10.24
C GLU A 121 -10.96 -3.81 9.24
N ALA A 122 -11.28 -4.31 8.04
CA ALA A 122 -12.05 -3.56 7.06
C ALA A 122 -13.45 -3.20 7.56
N GLU A 123 -14.15 -4.14 8.20
CA GLU A 123 -15.44 -3.90 8.85
C GLU A 123 -15.34 -2.80 9.88
N LYS A 124 -14.39 -2.91 10.81
CA LYS A 124 -14.15 -1.90 11.85
C LYS A 124 -13.87 -0.54 11.23
N LEU A 125 -12.95 -0.46 10.26
CA LEU A 125 -12.55 0.80 9.64
C LEU A 125 -13.70 1.48 8.90
N LEU A 126 -14.47 0.71 8.14
CA LEU A 126 -15.63 1.20 7.40
C LEU A 126 -16.74 1.66 8.34
N MET A 127 -17.00 0.95 9.44
CA MET A 127 -18.01 1.33 10.44
C MET A 127 -17.60 2.56 11.25
N GLU A 128 -16.33 2.69 11.62
CA GLU A 128 -15.84 3.80 12.45
C GLU A 128 -15.62 5.09 11.66
N LYS A 129 -15.10 4.99 10.43
CA LYS A 129 -14.66 6.16 9.62
C LYS A 129 -15.44 6.35 8.33
N GLY A 130 -16.23 5.37 7.94
CA GLY A 130 -17.00 5.40 6.71
C GLY A 130 -18.39 5.98 6.90
N ARG A 131 -19.11 6.02 5.78
CA ARG A 131 -20.56 6.27 5.69
C ARG A 131 -21.11 5.39 4.56
N PRO A 132 -22.42 5.19 4.43
CA PRO A 132 -22.97 4.36 3.36
C PRO A 132 -22.41 4.73 1.98
N GLY A 133 -21.93 3.71 1.26
CA GLY A 133 -21.18 3.80 0.01
C GLY A 133 -19.67 4.01 0.16
N SER A 134 -19.13 3.99 1.38
CA SER A 134 -17.68 3.98 1.62
C SER A 134 -17.12 2.62 1.24
N PHE A 135 -15.99 2.61 0.53
CA PHE A 135 -15.38 1.35 0.10
C PHE A 135 -13.86 1.36 0.21
N LEU A 136 -13.30 0.15 0.24
CA LEU A 136 -11.88 -0.13 0.10
C LEU A 136 -11.69 -1.47 -0.61
N VAL A 137 -10.53 -1.66 -1.19
CA VAL A 137 -10.07 -2.94 -1.74
C VAL A 137 -8.88 -3.43 -0.93
N ARG A 138 -8.89 -4.71 -0.60
CA ARG A 138 -7.86 -5.37 0.21
C ARG A 138 -7.51 -6.72 -0.41
N GLU A 139 -6.38 -7.29 -0.01
CA GLU A 139 -6.02 -8.66 -0.37
C GLU A 139 -7.01 -9.69 0.22
N SER A 140 -7.23 -10.77 -0.50
CA SER A 140 -8.00 -11.91 0.00
C SER A 140 -7.13 -12.76 0.93
N GLN A 141 -7.55 -12.88 2.19
CA GLN A 141 -6.90 -13.77 3.16
C GLN A 141 -7.26 -15.25 2.95
N SER A 142 -8.39 -15.54 2.31
CA SER A 142 -8.85 -16.91 2.08
C SER A 142 -8.32 -17.52 0.77
N LYS A 143 -7.95 -16.68 -0.20
CA LYS A 143 -7.41 -17.11 -1.49
C LYS A 143 -6.28 -16.16 -1.93
N PRO A 144 -5.01 -16.54 -1.71
CA PRO A 144 -3.86 -15.73 -2.13
C PRO A 144 -3.93 -15.39 -3.62
N GLY A 145 -3.60 -14.13 -3.95
CA GLY A 145 -3.66 -13.60 -5.32
C GLY A 145 -5.01 -12.99 -5.72
N ASP A 146 -6.09 -13.33 -5.02
CA ASP A 146 -7.39 -12.66 -5.18
C ASP A 146 -7.48 -11.41 -4.28
N PHE A 147 -8.46 -10.56 -4.57
CA PHE A 147 -8.75 -9.34 -3.82
C PHE A 147 -10.19 -9.33 -3.31
N VAL A 148 -10.50 -8.40 -2.41
CA VAL A 148 -11.84 -8.22 -1.87
C VAL A 148 -12.21 -6.74 -1.87
N LEU A 149 -13.31 -6.39 -2.55
CA LEU A 149 -13.95 -5.09 -2.46
C LEU A 149 -14.90 -5.09 -1.26
N SER A 150 -14.55 -4.31 -0.24
CA SER A 150 -15.34 -4.16 1.00
C SER A 150 -16.08 -2.83 0.98
N VAL A 151 -17.40 -2.85 1.12
CA VAL A 151 -18.26 -1.67 0.96
C VAL A 151 -19.23 -1.56 2.13
N LEU A 152 -19.29 -0.39 2.77
CA LEU A 152 -20.31 -0.08 3.76
C LEU A 152 -21.65 0.17 3.04
N THR A 153 -22.61 -0.73 3.22
CA THR A 153 -23.95 -0.64 2.64
C THR A 153 -24.97 -0.35 3.73
N GLN A 154 -26.16 0.10 3.31
CA GLN A 154 -27.30 0.29 4.19
C GLN A 154 -28.47 -0.51 3.64
N GLN A 155 -29.00 -1.41 4.47
CA GLN A 155 -30.17 -2.20 4.10
C GLN A 155 -31.43 -1.35 4.35
N LEU A 156 -32.33 -1.27 3.37
CA LEU A 156 -33.50 -0.37 3.40
C LEU A 156 -34.80 -1.10 3.78
N ASP A 157 -34.74 -2.42 3.79
CA ASP A 157 -35.83 -3.38 3.80
C ASP A 157 -36.18 -3.90 5.20
N ARG A 158 -35.39 -3.55 6.22
CA ARG A 158 -35.75 -3.78 7.63
C ARG A 158 -36.26 -2.47 8.24
N ALA A 159 -37.21 -2.57 9.18
CA ALA A 159 -37.71 -1.43 9.95
C ALA A 159 -36.58 -0.65 10.68
N ASP A 160 -35.40 -1.26 10.78
CA ASP A 160 -34.16 -0.67 11.26
C ASP A 160 -33.19 -0.44 10.09
N ARG A 161 -32.69 0.78 9.94
CA ARG A 161 -31.71 1.19 8.91
C ARG A 161 -30.32 0.68 9.28
N GLN A 162 -30.14 -0.63 9.29
CA GLN A 162 -28.90 -1.24 9.73
C GLN A 162 -27.81 -1.10 8.66
N GLN A 163 -26.67 -0.55 9.06
CA GLN A 163 -25.46 -0.53 8.26
C GLN A 163 -24.75 -1.89 8.37
N ARG A 164 -24.19 -2.37 7.26
CA ARG A 164 -23.36 -3.58 7.19
C ARG A 164 -22.26 -3.43 6.15
N VAL A 165 -21.15 -4.13 6.34
CA VAL A 165 -20.14 -4.23 5.29
C VAL A 165 -20.45 -5.42 4.40
N THR A 166 -20.41 -5.19 3.09
CA THR A 166 -20.54 -6.22 2.06
C THR A 166 -19.16 -6.46 1.48
N HIS A 167 -18.75 -7.74 1.43
CA HIS A 167 -17.47 -8.16 0.88
C HIS A 167 -17.71 -8.87 -0.46
N ILE A 168 -17.18 -8.30 -1.53
CA ILE A 168 -17.27 -8.83 -2.89
C ILE A 168 -15.90 -9.36 -3.27
N MET A 169 -15.82 -10.64 -3.65
CA MET A 169 -14.58 -11.24 -4.11
C MET A 169 -14.23 -10.67 -5.50
N ILE A 170 -12.96 -10.33 -5.68
CA ILE A 170 -12.38 -9.97 -6.97
C ILE A 170 -11.36 -11.06 -7.31
N HIS A 171 -11.61 -11.81 -8.38
CA HIS A 171 -10.74 -12.89 -8.81
C HIS A 171 -9.69 -12.38 -9.78
N PHE A 172 -8.45 -12.85 -9.60
CA PHE A 172 -7.42 -12.71 -10.62
C PHE A 172 -7.40 -13.98 -11.48
N GLN A 173 -7.68 -13.82 -12.77
CA GLN A 173 -7.84 -14.91 -13.71
C GLN A 173 -6.50 -15.31 -14.36
N PRO A 174 -6.35 -16.55 -14.84
CA PRO A 174 -5.11 -17.02 -15.47
C PRO A 174 -4.69 -16.23 -16.72
N ASP A 175 -5.63 -15.53 -17.36
CA ASP A 175 -5.39 -14.64 -18.50
C ASP A 175 -4.87 -13.25 -18.11
N GLY A 176 -4.63 -13.02 -16.81
CA GLY A 176 -4.09 -11.77 -16.27
C GLY A 176 -5.15 -10.70 -16.02
N LYS A 177 -6.44 -11.04 -16.03
CA LYS A 177 -7.54 -10.08 -15.83
C LYS A 177 -8.26 -10.24 -14.50
N TYR A 178 -9.03 -9.23 -14.14
CA TYR A 178 -9.83 -9.17 -12.91
C TYR A 178 -11.32 -9.25 -13.20
N ASP A 179 -12.06 -9.99 -12.37
CA ASP A 179 -13.53 -10.00 -12.37
C ASP A 179 -14.11 -10.18 -10.97
N VAL A 180 -15.43 -10.12 -10.83
CA VAL A 180 -16.15 -10.33 -9.55
C VAL A 180 -16.93 -11.64 -9.50
N GLY A 181 -16.47 -12.67 -10.20
CA GLY A 181 -17.10 -14.00 -10.26
C GLY A 181 -18.11 -14.17 -11.40
N GLY A 182 -18.08 -13.27 -12.39
CA GLY A 182 -18.90 -13.34 -13.61
C GLY A 182 -19.08 -11.97 -14.27
N GLY A 183 -19.44 -11.98 -15.56
CA GLY A 183 -19.65 -10.77 -16.35
C GLY A 183 -18.37 -10.30 -17.04
N GLU A 184 -18.08 -9.00 -16.94
CA GLU A 184 -16.98 -8.34 -17.61
C GLU A 184 -15.65 -8.53 -16.87
N GLN A 185 -14.57 -8.64 -17.63
CA GLN A 185 -13.21 -8.73 -17.14
C GLN A 185 -12.46 -7.41 -17.38
N PHE A 186 -11.54 -7.08 -16.50
CA PHE A 186 -10.80 -5.83 -16.50
C PHE A 186 -9.30 -6.08 -16.48
N ASP A 187 -8.53 -5.25 -17.18
CA ASP A 187 -7.07 -5.36 -17.22
C ASP A 187 -6.43 -4.86 -15.90
N THR A 188 -7.11 -3.97 -15.17
CA THR A 188 -6.64 -3.47 -13.87
C THR A 188 -7.75 -3.39 -12.83
N LEU A 189 -7.40 -3.45 -11.52
CA LEU A 189 -8.36 -3.17 -10.45
C LEU A 189 -8.92 -1.75 -10.51
N GLY A 190 -8.13 -0.80 -11.04
CA GLY A 190 -8.60 0.57 -11.25
C GLY A 190 -9.78 0.65 -12.20
N ASP A 191 -9.69 -0.06 -13.33
CA ASP A 191 -10.77 -0.11 -14.32
C ASP A 191 -12.01 -0.79 -13.76
N LEU A 192 -11.82 -1.89 -13.00
CA LEU A 192 -12.90 -2.59 -12.31
C LEU A 192 -13.63 -1.65 -11.34
N VAL A 193 -12.89 -0.94 -10.47
CA VAL A 193 -13.47 -0.03 -9.48
C VAL A 193 -14.18 1.14 -10.16
N GLU A 194 -13.58 1.73 -11.18
CA GLU A 194 -14.17 2.86 -11.91
C GLU A 194 -15.44 2.44 -12.67
N ARG A 195 -15.47 1.22 -13.19
CA ARG A 195 -16.66 0.65 -13.82
C ARG A 195 -17.80 0.50 -12.80
N TYR A 196 -17.54 -0.10 -11.65
CA TYR A 196 -18.57 -0.33 -10.62
C TYR A 196 -18.92 0.91 -9.81
N ARG A 197 -18.12 1.99 -9.90
CA ARG A 197 -18.53 3.34 -9.49
C ARG A 197 -19.67 3.88 -10.34
N LYS A 198 -19.59 3.69 -11.66
CA LYS A 198 -20.60 4.18 -12.61
C LYS A 198 -21.82 3.27 -12.70
N ASN A 199 -21.61 1.96 -12.53
CA ASN A 199 -22.64 0.94 -12.63
C ASN A 199 -22.66 0.10 -11.34
N PRO A 200 -23.50 0.46 -10.34
CA PRO A 200 -23.54 -0.22 -9.05
C PRO A 200 -23.79 -1.72 -9.17
N LEU A 201 -23.14 -2.50 -8.31
CA LEU A 201 -23.37 -3.94 -8.18
C LEU A 201 -24.71 -4.20 -7.47
N VAL A 202 -25.36 -5.32 -7.77
CA VAL A 202 -26.58 -5.75 -7.09
C VAL A 202 -26.35 -7.12 -6.46
N GLU A 203 -26.45 -7.21 -5.14
CA GLU A 203 -26.37 -8.49 -4.42
C GLU A 203 -27.63 -9.33 -4.73
N ARG A 204 -27.54 -10.66 -4.62
CA ARG A 204 -28.71 -11.55 -4.79
C ARG A 204 -29.87 -11.23 -3.84
N SER A 205 -29.58 -10.61 -2.70
CA SER A 205 -30.56 -10.09 -1.74
C SER A 205 -31.38 -8.90 -2.27
N GLY A 206 -30.97 -8.29 -3.38
CA GLY A 206 -31.53 -7.05 -3.92
C GLY A 206 -30.83 -5.78 -3.45
N VAL A 207 -29.83 -5.88 -2.55
CA VAL A 207 -29.09 -4.71 -2.05
C VAL A 207 -28.19 -4.15 -3.16
N VAL A 208 -28.34 -2.86 -3.44
CA VAL A 208 -27.52 -2.15 -4.43
C VAL A 208 -26.26 -1.58 -3.77
N VAL A 209 -25.11 -2.08 -4.19
CA VAL A 209 -23.79 -1.71 -3.67
C VAL A 209 -23.23 -0.53 -4.47
N HIS A 210 -23.26 0.65 -3.86
CA HIS A 210 -22.76 1.87 -4.47
C HIS A 210 -21.34 2.19 -4.01
N LEU A 211 -20.41 2.39 -4.94
CA LEU A 211 -19.06 2.86 -4.64
C LEU A 211 -19.03 4.39 -4.73
N ARG A 212 -19.15 5.08 -3.59
CA ARG A 212 -19.25 6.55 -3.56
C ARG A 212 -17.92 7.18 -3.16
N GLN A 213 -17.51 6.95 -1.92
CA GLN A 213 -16.29 7.53 -1.37
C GLN A 213 -15.29 6.46 -0.98
N VAL A 214 -14.02 6.82 -1.10
CA VAL A 214 -12.92 6.00 -0.61
C VAL A 214 -12.94 6.02 0.93
N CYS A 215 -12.76 4.85 1.55
CA CYS A 215 -12.53 4.76 2.99
C CYS A 215 -11.14 5.34 3.31
N PRO A 216 -11.02 6.28 4.26
CA PRO A 216 -9.72 6.81 4.66
C PRO A 216 -8.81 5.67 5.10
N GLN A 217 -7.59 5.62 4.56
CA GLN A 217 -6.53 4.81 5.17
C GLN A 217 -6.35 5.29 6.61
N ALA A 218 -6.07 4.36 7.53
CA ALA A 218 -5.65 4.78 8.86
C ALA A 218 -4.44 5.72 8.69
N PRO A 219 -4.38 6.86 9.40
CA PRO A 219 -3.11 7.55 9.49
C PRO A 219 -2.12 6.50 10.01
N GLU A 220 -1.01 6.32 9.30
CA GLU A 220 0.12 5.56 9.81
C GLU A 220 0.30 5.98 11.27
N PRO A 221 0.41 5.05 12.24
CA PRO A 221 0.90 5.46 13.53
C PRO A 221 2.20 6.21 13.24
N TRP A 222 2.31 7.45 13.72
CA TRP A 222 3.44 8.36 13.50
C TRP A 222 3.53 8.95 12.08
N GLY A 223 2.85 10.08 11.86
CA GLY A 223 3.32 11.06 10.89
C GLY A 223 4.70 11.54 11.33
N LEU A 224 5.72 11.32 10.50
CA LEU A 224 7.12 11.75 10.70
C LEU A 224 7.30 13.28 10.80
N SER A 225 6.21 14.06 10.86
CA SER A 225 6.21 15.51 11.01
C SER A 225 6.06 16.00 12.46
N GLU A 226 5.77 15.13 13.45
CA GLU A 226 5.55 15.54 14.85
C GLU A 226 6.60 15.03 15.85
N LEU A 227 7.70 14.42 15.39
CA LEU A 227 8.85 14.18 16.26
C LEU A 227 9.63 15.48 16.43
N LEU A 228 9.37 16.21 17.52
CA LEU A 228 10.29 17.26 17.97
C LEU A 228 11.69 16.65 18.16
N PRO A 229 12.77 17.37 17.80
CA PRO A 229 14.13 16.86 17.96
C PRO A 229 14.36 16.47 19.44
N MET A 230 15.09 15.36 19.65
CA MET A 230 15.43 14.89 20.98
C MET A 230 16.07 16.02 21.79
N GLY A 231 15.45 16.39 22.91
CA GLY A 231 16.10 17.24 23.91
C GLY A 231 17.26 16.48 24.58
N ASP A 232 18.27 17.22 25.03
CA ASP A 232 19.59 16.75 25.49
C ASP A 232 19.59 15.69 26.62
N ASN A 233 18.44 15.31 27.17
CA ASN A 233 18.31 14.37 28.30
C ASN A 233 17.75 12.98 27.94
N GLY A 234 17.57 12.64 26.65
CA GLY A 234 17.32 11.25 26.22
C GLY A 234 16.03 10.58 26.74
N LEU A 235 15.02 11.36 27.15
CA LEU A 235 13.73 10.85 27.63
C LEU A 235 12.57 11.35 26.75
N TRP A 236 11.67 10.44 26.40
CA TRP A 236 10.44 10.75 25.68
C TRP A 236 9.45 11.47 26.60
N HIS A 237 9.07 12.71 26.28
CA HIS A 237 7.93 13.35 26.92
C HIS A 237 6.64 12.94 26.21
N SER A 238 5.69 12.37 26.96
CA SER A 238 4.34 12.13 26.45
C SER A 238 3.54 13.44 26.43
N PRO A 239 2.70 13.69 25.41
CA PRO A 239 1.79 14.82 25.44
C PRO A 239 0.72 14.56 26.53
N THR A 240 0.76 15.33 27.61
CA THR A 240 -0.26 15.27 28.65
C THR A 240 -1.63 15.61 28.06
N ARG A 241 -2.55 14.64 28.17
CA ARG A 241 -3.99 14.78 27.93
C ARG A 241 -4.54 15.87 28.85
N GLU A 242 -4.89 17.04 28.31
CA GLU A 242 -5.74 18.01 29.00
C GLU A 242 -7.07 17.32 29.36
N LYS A 243 -7.26 17.06 30.66
CA LYS A 243 -8.56 16.68 31.20
C LYS A 243 -9.39 17.94 31.36
N GLY A 244 -10.31 18.15 30.43
CA GLY A 244 -11.50 18.96 30.69
C GLY A 244 -12.38 18.29 31.76
N HIS A 245 -12.86 19.12 32.67
CA HIS A 245 -13.96 18.91 33.62
C HIS A 245 -13.73 17.95 34.79
N GLN A 246 -13.41 18.53 35.96
CA GLN A 246 -13.97 18.07 37.22
C GLN A 246 -15.04 19.06 37.69
N ALA A 247 -16.24 18.53 37.91
CA ALA A 247 -17.34 19.19 38.56
C ALA A 247 -16.95 19.57 40.00
N VAL A 248 -17.23 20.81 40.40
CA VAL A 248 -17.14 21.24 41.79
C VAL A 248 -18.45 20.89 42.49
N LEU A 249 -18.38 20.01 43.50
CA LEU A 249 -19.41 19.81 44.51
C LEU A 249 -18.79 20.06 45.89
N GLY A 250 -19.49 20.85 46.71
CA GLY A 250 -19.20 21.18 48.11
C GLY A 250 -19.42 22.67 48.34
N GLN A 251 -20.54 23.16 48.91
CA GLN A 251 -20.93 23.09 50.34
C GLN A 251 -19.69 23.22 51.23
N GLY A 252 -19.45 24.31 51.96
CA GLY A 252 -20.34 24.95 52.93
C GLY A 252 -19.67 24.81 54.30
N GLY A 253 -19.35 25.93 54.96
CA GLY A 253 -18.66 25.97 56.25
C GLY A 253 -17.70 27.14 56.35
#